data_AF-A0A1Z9Z0V0-F1
#
_entry.id   AF-A0A1Z9Z0V0-F1
#
_cell.length_a   1.000
_cell.length_b   1.000
_cell.length_c   1.000
_cell.angle_alpha   90.00
_cell.angle_beta   90.00
_cell.angle_gamma   90.00
#
_symmetry.space_group_name_H-M   'P 1'
#
loop_
_entity.id
_entity.type
_entity.pdbx_description
1 polymer ?
#
loop_
_entity_poly.entity_id
_entity_poly.type
_entity_poly.pdbx_seq_one_letter_code
_entity_poly.pdbx_strand_id
1 'polypeptide(L)'
;MLLSRAENQTAKPDHQLNDDHIANHELANHELADQIAAIYPNLLQYLDSLNQIVLDKSQQIKLSVCALIAGGHVLFEDLPGLGKTTLAQALATLSGLHYQRIQFTNDLLPSDILGSNIFHPEKAQFEFNPGAIFSQILLADEINRSSPKTQSALLEAMEEGAVSIEGVRHVLPKPFWVLATQNPLQQSGTYPLPESQLDRFLMRLSMGYPSAEAERILLKGEDRRKLLAHIEPILTVHTVLQLQHLRAQVLISDQMIDYLQALAAWSRSKVVGLSTRGLLALKRAAQAYAIVEGRYYVIHEDVQAVFAAVVAHRIHLSEAEVQQALKHVPL
;
A
#
# COMPACT_ATOMS: atom_id res chain seq x y z
N MET A 1 -16.97 -54.44 58.56
CA MET A 1 -18.05 -53.44 58.71
C MET A 1 -17.55 -52.15 58.08
N LEU A 2 -18.27 -51.64 57.08
CA LEU A 2 -18.32 -50.25 56.57
C LEU A 2 -17.05 -49.74 55.83
N LEU A 3 -16.99 -49.83 54.49
CA LEU A 3 -17.53 -48.90 53.47
C LEU A 3 -17.01 -47.45 53.56
N SER A 4 -16.17 -47.04 52.60
CA SER A 4 -16.21 -45.69 52.01
C SER A 4 -15.52 -45.70 50.65
N ARG A 5 -16.30 -45.39 49.61
CA ARG A 5 -15.91 -45.22 48.21
C ARG A 5 -14.99 -44.01 48.06
N ALA A 6 -13.92 -44.13 47.29
CA ALA A 6 -13.28 -43.00 46.63
C ALA A 6 -13.67 -43.08 45.16
N GLU A 7 -14.47 -42.12 44.71
CA GLU A 7 -14.96 -42.00 43.34
C GLU A 7 -13.80 -41.68 42.40
N ASN A 8 -13.72 -42.48 41.35
CA ASN A 8 -12.82 -42.30 40.23
C ASN A 8 -13.39 -41.16 39.37
N GLN A 9 -12.91 -39.92 39.56
CA GLN A 9 -13.17 -38.82 38.64
C GLN A 9 -12.40 -39.09 37.35
N THR A 10 -13.12 -39.59 36.34
CA THR A 10 -12.70 -39.64 34.96
C THR A 10 -12.32 -38.24 34.48
N ALA A 11 -11.02 -38.01 34.29
CA ALA A 11 -10.52 -36.89 33.52
C ALA A 11 -10.98 -37.05 32.05
N LYS A 12 -11.94 -36.22 31.64
CA LYS A 12 -12.08 -35.78 30.25
C LYS A 12 -12.02 -34.26 30.28
N PRO A 13 -10.91 -33.64 29.82
CA PRO A 13 -11.07 -32.40 29.07
C PRO A 13 -9.90 -32.11 28.09
N ASP A 14 -9.67 -32.94 27.08
CA ASP A 14 -8.75 -32.55 25.96
C ASP A 14 -9.43 -32.53 24.59
N HIS A 15 -10.45 -33.37 24.37
CA HIS A 15 -11.13 -33.42 23.07
C HIS A 15 -12.11 -32.26 22.84
N GLN A 16 -12.90 -31.88 23.85
CA GLN A 16 -13.89 -30.79 23.74
C GLN A 16 -13.27 -29.41 23.53
N LEU A 17 -12.14 -29.12 24.20
CA LEU A 17 -11.43 -27.87 24.01
C LEU A 17 -10.88 -27.75 22.58
N ASN A 18 -10.36 -28.84 22.01
CA ASN A 18 -9.84 -28.87 20.66
C ASN A 18 -10.95 -28.74 19.60
N ASP A 19 -12.09 -29.41 19.82
CA ASP A 19 -13.26 -29.33 18.94
C ASP A 19 -13.91 -27.92 18.97
N ASP A 20 -13.98 -27.27 20.15
CA ASP A 20 -14.46 -25.89 20.30
C ASP A 20 -13.49 -24.89 19.63
N HIS A 21 -12.18 -25.11 19.71
CA HIS A 21 -11.18 -24.28 19.02
C HIS A 21 -11.28 -24.40 17.49
N ILE A 22 -11.44 -25.61 16.95
CA ILE A 22 -11.59 -25.84 15.51
C ILE A 22 -12.89 -25.21 14.99
N ALA A 23 -14.01 -25.41 15.70
CA ALA A 23 -15.30 -24.83 15.32
C ALA A 23 -15.27 -23.29 15.33
N ASN A 24 -14.58 -22.68 16.30
CA ASN A 24 -14.41 -21.22 16.36
C ASN A 24 -13.55 -20.68 15.20
N HIS A 25 -12.51 -21.41 14.78
CA HIS A 25 -11.69 -21.03 13.63
C HIS A 25 -12.44 -21.16 12.31
N GLU A 26 -13.23 -22.21 12.11
CA GLU A 26 -14.07 -22.38 10.92
C GLU A 26 -15.12 -21.28 10.81
N LEU A 27 -15.76 -20.92 11.94
CA LEU A 27 -16.76 -19.85 11.97
C LEU A 27 -16.13 -18.49 11.60
N ALA A 28 -14.96 -18.16 12.16
CA ALA A 28 -14.24 -16.93 11.85
C ALA A 28 -13.79 -16.86 10.38
N ASN A 29 -13.39 -17.99 9.79
CA ASN A 29 -13.03 -18.05 8.38
C ASN A 29 -14.24 -17.83 7.47
N HIS A 30 -15.40 -18.39 7.82
CA HIS A 30 -16.65 -18.13 7.10
C HIS A 30 -17.05 -16.66 7.20
N GLU A 31 -16.96 -16.05 8.38
CA GLU A 31 -17.27 -14.64 8.57
C GLU A 31 -16.36 -13.73 7.73
N LEU A 32 -15.05 -14.02 7.70
CA LEU A 32 -14.11 -13.28 6.86
C LEU A 32 -14.45 -13.41 5.36
N ALA A 33 -14.78 -14.62 4.90
CA ALA A 33 -15.17 -14.88 3.52
C ALA A 33 -16.43 -14.08 3.15
N ASP A 34 -17.44 -14.06 4.01
CA ASP A 34 -18.69 -13.32 3.80
C ASP A 34 -18.45 -11.81 3.77
N GLN A 35 -17.61 -11.28 4.67
CA GLN A 35 -17.27 -9.86 4.69
C GLN A 35 -16.53 -9.41 3.41
N ILE A 36 -15.57 -10.22 2.93
CA ILE A 36 -14.88 -9.93 1.66
C ILE A 36 -15.85 -10.03 0.48
N ALA A 37 -16.69 -11.07 0.44
CA ALA A 37 -17.69 -11.26 -0.62
C ALA A 37 -18.69 -10.11 -0.68
N ALA A 38 -19.07 -9.52 0.46
CA ALA A 38 -19.98 -8.38 0.52
C ALA A 38 -19.39 -7.09 -0.07
N ILE A 39 -18.07 -6.87 0.07
CA ILE A 39 -17.38 -5.66 -0.42
C ILE A 39 -16.87 -5.84 -1.86
N TYR A 40 -16.58 -7.07 -2.27
CA TYR A 40 -15.92 -7.38 -3.52
C TYR A 40 -16.59 -6.80 -4.77
N PRO A 41 -17.94 -6.79 -4.92
CA PRO A 41 -18.60 -6.16 -6.08
C PRO A 41 -18.23 -4.68 -6.25
N ASN A 42 -18.17 -3.92 -5.15
CA ASN A 42 -17.80 -2.51 -5.18
C ASN A 42 -16.31 -2.35 -5.48
N LEU A 43 -15.46 -3.24 -4.98
CA LEU A 43 -14.02 -3.25 -5.29
C LEU A 43 -13.76 -3.56 -6.77
N LEU A 44 -14.51 -4.50 -7.35
CA LEU A 44 -14.43 -4.82 -8.77
C LEU A 44 -14.89 -3.63 -9.62
N GLN A 45 -16.02 -3.02 -9.27
CA GLN A 45 -16.50 -1.80 -9.94
C GLN A 45 -15.48 -0.66 -9.85
N TYR A 46 -14.84 -0.49 -8.68
CA TYR A 46 -13.77 0.48 -8.48
C TYR A 46 -12.58 0.24 -9.41
N LEU A 47 -12.12 -1.00 -9.53
CA LEU A 47 -11.05 -1.39 -10.47
C LEU A 47 -11.46 -1.15 -11.93
N ASP A 48 -12.68 -1.51 -12.31
CA ASP A 48 -13.18 -1.32 -13.68
C ASP A 48 -13.24 0.17 -14.04
N SER A 49 -13.74 1.02 -13.15
CA SER A 49 -13.76 2.47 -13.34
C SER A 49 -12.34 3.06 -13.43
N LEU A 50 -11.39 2.58 -12.64
CA LEU A 50 -9.98 2.99 -12.77
C LEU A 50 -9.40 2.63 -14.14
N ASN A 51 -9.68 1.41 -14.65
CA ASN A 51 -9.22 0.96 -15.97
C ASN A 51 -9.83 1.76 -17.13
N GLN A 52 -11.03 2.31 -16.96
CA GLN A 52 -11.63 3.20 -17.97
C GLN A 52 -10.96 4.58 -18.02
N ILE A 53 -10.40 5.04 -16.90
CA ILE A 53 -9.72 6.34 -16.79
C ILE A 53 -8.25 6.22 -17.20
N VAL A 54 -7.56 5.21 -16.67
CA VAL A 54 -6.13 4.95 -16.89
C VAL A 54 -6.01 3.74 -17.80
N LEU A 55 -5.87 4.01 -19.10
CA LEU A 55 -5.88 2.99 -20.15
C LEU A 55 -4.61 2.15 -20.13
N ASP A 56 -4.75 0.84 -20.37
CA ASP A 56 -3.64 -0.08 -20.65
C ASP A 56 -2.62 -0.19 -19.50
N LYS A 57 -3.12 -0.08 -18.27
CA LYS A 57 -2.32 -0.13 -17.03
C LYS A 57 -3.00 -0.98 -15.93
N SER A 58 -3.72 -2.02 -16.32
CA SER A 58 -4.52 -2.86 -15.40
C SER A 58 -3.68 -3.42 -14.26
N GLN A 59 -2.44 -3.87 -14.54
CA GLN A 59 -1.55 -4.38 -13.52
C GLN A 59 -1.08 -3.29 -12.55
N GLN A 60 -0.69 -2.11 -13.04
CA GLN A 60 -0.26 -0.99 -12.18
C GLN A 60 -1.41 -0.48 -11.32
N ILE A 61 -2.62 -0.44 -11.86
CA ILE A 61 -3.85 -0.10 -11.12
C ILE A 61 -4.05 -1.13 -10.00
N LYS A 62 -4.04 -2.43 -10.34
CA LYS A 62 -4.24 -3.52 -9.39
C LYS A 62 -3.20 -3.49 -8.27
N LEU A 63 -1.93 -3.28 -8.59
CA LEU A 63 -0.84 -3.14 -7.62
C LEU A 63 -0.97 -1.88 -6.76
N SER A 64 -1.42 -0.75 -7.33
CA SER A 64 -1.64 0.48 -6.56
C SER A 64 -2.79 0.32 -5.55
N VAL A 65 -3.90 -0.30 -5.97
CA VAL A 65 -5.03 -0.62 -5.07
C VAL A 65 -4.59 -1.63 -3.99
N CYS A 66 -3.82 -2.65 -4.37
CA CYS A 66 -3.21 -3.59 -3.44
C CYS A 66 -2.35 -2.86 -2.40
N ALA A 67 -1.50 -1.90 -2.81
CA ALA A 67 -0.67 -1.13 -1.89
C ALA A 67 -1.52 -0.28 -0.92
N LEU A 68 -2.61 0.33 -1.40
CA LEU A 68 -3.55 1.08 -0.57
C LEU A 68 -4.21 0.18 0.50
N ILE A 69 -4.70 -1.00 0.12
CA ILE A 69 -5.29 -2.00 1.02
C ILE A 69 -4.26 -2.60 1.98
N ALA A 70 -3.02 -2.78 1.51
CA ALA A 70 -1.91 -3.20 2.36
C ALA A 70 -1.48 -2.08 3.34
N GLY A 71 -1.98 -0.85 3.19
CA GLY A 71 -1.60 0.30 4.00
C GLY A 71 -0.13 0.68 3.82
N GLY A 72 0.37 0.60 2.59
CA GLY A 72 1.77 0.90 2.27
C GLY A 72 1.90 1.82 1.07
N HIS A 73 2.87 2.73 1.13
CA HIS A 73 3.08 3.78 0.13
C HIS A 73 3.68 3.23 -1.17
N VAL A 74 3.49 3.96 -2.26
CA VAL A 74 3.99 3.57 -3.59
C VAL A 74 4.96 4.62 -4.12
N LEU A 75 6.07 4.16 -4.69
CA LEU A 75 7.02 4.97 -5.43
C LEU A 75 6.92 4.64 -6.92
N PHE A 76 6.59 5.63 -7.75
CA PHE A 76 6.67 5.51 -9.19
C PHE A 76 8.01 6.04 -9.70
N GLU A 77 8.68 5.23 -10.51
CA GLU A 77 9.93 5.59 -11.17
C GLU A 77 9.70 5.55 -12.69
N ASP A 78 9.25 6.67 -13.26
CA ASP A 78 9.28 6.83 -14.71
C ASP A 78 9.38 8.31 -15.13
N LEU A 79 9.43 8.51 -16.45
CA LEU A 79 9.32 9.80 -17.09
C LEU A 79 8.01 10.54 -16.75
N PRO A 80 8.03 11.88 -16.79
CA PRO A 80 6.84 12.71 -16.59
C PRO A 80 5.80 12.46 -17.71
N GLY A 81 4.53 12.71 -17.40
CA GLY A 81 3.43 12.62 -18.38
C GLY A 81 2.85 11.22 -18.59
N LEU A 82 3.33 10.20 -17.88
CA LEU A 82 2.86 8.80 -18.04
C LEU A 82 1.63 8.44 -17.18
N GLY A 83 0.71 9.39 -16.95
CA GLY A 83 -0.59 9.11 -16.32
C GLY A 83 -0.60 8.92 -14.78
N LYS A 84 0.52 9.11 -14.08
CA LYS A 84 0.62 8.96 -12.61
C LYS A 84 -0.33 9.89 -11.85
N THR A 85 -0.37 11.16 -12.26
CA THR A 85 -1.27 12.16 -11.65
C THR A 85 -2.73 11.78 -11.87
N THR A 86 -3.07 11.29 -13.06
CA THR A 86 -4.42 10.81 -13.38
C THR A 86 -4.78 9.61 -12.50
N LEU A 87 -3.87 8.66 -12.31
CA LEU A 87 -4.07 7.51 -11.43
C LEU A 87 -4.29 7.93 -9.98
N ALA A 88 -3.44 8.80 -9.43
CA ALA A 88 -3.55 9.26 -8.05
C ALA A 88 -4.89 9.97 -7.79
N GLN A 89 -5.28 10.86 -8.71
CA GLN A 89 -6.56 11.56 -8.63
C GLN A 89 -7.75 10.60 -8.78
N ALA A 90 -7.69 9.67 -9.73
CA ALA A 90 -8.74 8.67 -9.93
C ALA A 90 -8.93 7.78 -8.71
N LEU A 91 -7.83 7.30 -8.12
CA LEU A 91 -7.85 6.50 -6.89
C LEU A 91 -8.57 7.25 -5.77
N ALA A 92 -8.25 8.54 -5.58
CA ALA A 92 -8.84 9.36 -4.54
C ALA A 92 -10.32 9.66 -4.77
N THR A 93 -10.68 10.17 -5.96
CA THR A 93 -12.07 10.52 -6.31
C THR A 93 -12.99 9.31 -6.19
N LEU A 94 -12.62 8.18 -6.79
CA LEU A 94 -13.44 6.97 -6.78
C LEU A 94 -13.54 6.30 -5.40
N SER A 95 -12.65 6.63 -4.46
CA SER A 95 -12.68 6.10 -3.09
C SER A 95 -13.20 7.09 -2.04
N GLY A 96 -13.58 8.29 -2.46
CA GLY A 96 -14.03 9.36 -1.57
C GLY A 96 -12.93 9.83 -0.60
N LEU A 97 -11.65 9.65 -0.94
CA LEU A 97 -10.52 10.06 -0.11
C LEU A 97 -10.09 11.49 -0.46
N HIS A 98 -9.77 12.28 0.56
CA HIS A 98 -9.23 13.63 0.37
C HIS A 98 -7.85 13.57 -0.30
N TYR A 99 -7.76 14.22 -1.45
CA TYR A 99 -6.57 14.27 -2.30
C TYR A 99 -5.80 15.58 -2.12
N GLN A 100 -4.48 15.48 -1.98
CA GLN A 100 -3.57 16.61 -2.12
C GLN A 100 -2.44 16.27 -3.06
N ARG A 101 -1.91 17.29 -3.73
CA ARG A 101 -0.76 17.18 -4.62
C ARG A 101 0.28 18.21 -4.21
N ILE A 102 1.51 17.76 -4.09
CA ILE A 102 2.66 18.61 -3.84
C ILE A 102 3.75 18.31 -4.87
N GLN A 103 4.34 19.36 -5.42
CA GLN A 103 5.48 19.27 -6.32
C GLN A 103 6.74 19.50 -5.50
N PHE A 104 7.66 18.54 -5.51
CA PHE A 104 8.93 18.69 -4.83
C PHE A 104 9.87 19.51 -5.72
N THR A 105 10.31 20.64 -5.17
CA THR A 105 11.27 21.58 -5.77
C THR A 105 12.44 21.80 -4.82
N ASN A 106 13.50 22.44 -5.30
CA ASN A 106 14.71 22.67 -4.51
C ASN A 106 14.51 23.67 -3.36
N ASP A 107 13.50 24.55 -3.49
CA ASP A 107 13.09 25.56 -2.53
C ASP A 107 11.98 25.09 -1.58
N LEU A 108 11.40 23.90 -1.80
CA LEU A 108 10.35 23.36 -0.95
C LEU A 108 10.85 23.13 0.49
N LEU A 109 10.16 23.70 1.46
CA LEU A 109 10.53 23.60 2.86
C LEU A 109 9.78 22.44 3.55
N PRO A 110 10.37 21.84 4.60
CA PRO A 110 9.66 20.88 5.44
C PRO A 110 8.33 21.42 5.99
N SER A 111 8.23 22.71 6.29
CA SER A 111 6.98 23.34 6.77
C SER A 111 5.83 23.30 5.76
N ASP A 112 6.11 23.31 4.46
CA ASP A 112 5.08 23.22 3.42
C ASP A 112 4.45 21.81 3.39
N ILE A 113 5.24 20.81 3.79
CA ILE A 113 4.83 19.41 3.90
C ILE A 113 4.14 19.16 5.23
N LEU A 114 4.81 19.51 6.34
CA LEU A 114 4.40 19.17 7.71
C LEU A 114 3.38 20.14 8.31
N GLY A 115 3.28 21.37 7.78
CA GLY A 115 2.55 22.47 8.39
C GLY A 115 3.44 23.34 9.30
N SER A 116 2.88 24.45 9.74
CA SER A 116 3.55 25.42 10.61
C SER A 116 2.54 26.18 11.45
N ASN A 117 3.00 26.77 12.55
CA ASN A 117 2.20 27.65 13.37
C ASN A 117 2.24 29.07 12.79
N ILE A 118 1.10 29.61 12.40
CA ILE A 118 0.95 30.96 11.85
C ILE A 118 0.40 31.87 12.95
N PHE A 119 1.04 33.02 13.17
CA PHE A 119 0.54 34.02 14.11
C PHE A 119 -0.65 34.77 13.49
N HIS A 120 -1.77 34.78 14.19
CA HIS A 120 -2.96 35.55 13.83
C HIS A 120 -3.03 36.82 14.71
N PRO A 121 -2.70 38.02 14.17
CA PRO A 121 -2.63 39.25 14.96
C PRO A 121 -3.95 39.62 15.63
N GLU A 122 -5.09 39.33 14.97
CA GLU A 122 -6.43 39.64 15.50
C GLU A 122 -6.75 38.86 16.79
N LYS A 123 -6.18 37.66 16.93
CA LYS A 123 -6.39 36.78 18.08
C LYS A 123 -5.19 36.76 19.03
N ALA A 124 -4.10 37.44 18.66
CA ALA A 124 -2.80 37.40 19.35
C ALA A 124 -2.32 35.97 19.69
N GLN A 125 -2.61 35.00 18.81
CA GLN A 125 -2.29 33.58 19.04
C GLN A 125 -1.68 32.92 17.80
N PHE A 126 -0.86 31.91 18.03
CA PHE A 126 -0.37 31.01 16.99
C PHE A 126 -1.40 29.90 16.75
N GLU A 127 -1.82 29.71 15.52
CA GLU A 127 -2.69 28.60 15.11
C GLU A 127 -1.93 27.67 14.16
N PHE A 128 -2.14 26.36 14.34
CA PHE A 128 -1.54 25.38 13.46
C PHE A 128 -2.20 25.41 12.08
N ASN A 129 -1.40 25.70 11.06
CA ASN A 129 -1.80 25.60 9.68
C ASN A 129 -1.28 24.26 9.10
N PRO A 130 -2.18 23.31 8.80
CA PRO A 130 -1.78 21.99 8.33
C PRO A 130 -1.09 22.05 6.97
N GLY A 131 0.00 21.28 6.82
CA GLY A 131 0.70 21.12 5.55
C GLY A 131 0.04 20.08 4.63
N ALA A 132 0.68 19.82 3.48
CA ALA A 132 0.13 18.94 2.45
C ALA A 132 -0.13 17.50 2.90
N ILE A 133 0.57 17.00 3.93
CA ILE A 133 0.41 15.62 4.44
C ILE A 133 -0.91 15.40 5.19
N PHE A 134 -1.64 16.45 5.54
CA PHE A 134 -2.97 16.33 6.16
C PHE A 134 -4.05 16.04 5.11
N SER A 135 -3.80 14.99 4.32
CA SER A 135 -4.70 14.42 3.33
C SER A 135 -4.77 12.90 3.52
N GLN A 136 -5.65 12.23 2.78
CA GLN A 136 -5.73 10.76 2.80
C GLN A 136 -4.94 10.14 1.66
N ILE A 137 -4.90 10.82 0.52
CA ILE A 137 -3.99 10.53 -0.59
C ILE A 137 -3.14 11.76 -0.86
N LEU A 138 -1.82 11.60 -0.80
CA LEU A 138 -0.84 12.60 -1.19
C LEU A 138 -0.10 12.14 -2.44
N LEU A 139 -0.20 12.90 -3.52
CA LEU A 139 0.72 12.81 -4.65
C LEU A 139 1.94 13.68 -4.38
N ALA A 140 3.10 13.05 -4.14
CA ALA A 140 4.38 13.72 -3.96
C ALA A 140 5.20 13.62 -5.25
N ASP A 141 5.09 14.62 -6.12
CA ASP A 141 5.75 14.60 -7.42
C ASP A 141 7.23 14.96 -7.32
N GLU A 142 8.09 14.18 -7.98
CA GLU A 142 9.53 14.39 -8.13
C GLU A 142 10.28 14.55 -6.79
N ILE A 143 10.04 13.64 -5.85
CA ILE A 143 10.55 13.73 -4.47
C ILE A 143 12.07 13.92 -4.39
N ASN A 144 12.78 13.37 -5.37
CA ASN A 144 14.22 13.48 -5.51
C ASN A 144 14.70 14.86 -6.00
N ARG A 145 13.84 15.85 -6.25
CA ARG A 145 14.26 17.23 -6.59
C ARG A 145 14.38 18.16 -5.37
N SER A 146 13.90 17.74 -4.21
CA SER A 146 14.01 18.49 -2.97
C SER A 146 15.23 18.09 -2.14
N SER A 147 15.59 18.93 -1.17
CA SER A 147 16.68 18.64 -0.24
C SER A 147 16.45 17.35 0.57
N PRO A 148 17.52 16.64 1.00
CA PRO A 148 17.38 15.46 1.86
C PRO A 148 16.59 15.71 3.15
N LYS A 149 16.61 16.96 3.67
CA LYS A 149 15.84 17.35 4.86
C LYS A 149 14.33 17.37 4.56
N THR A 150 13.94 17.93 3.41
CA THR A 150 12.55 17.98 2.95
C THR A 150 12.02 16.58 2.63
N GLN A 151 12.83 15.74 1.98
CA GLN A 151 12.50 14.32 1.77
C GLN A 151 12.27 13.59 3.09
N SER A 152 13.19 13.75 4.04
CA SER A 152 13.12 13.07 5.35
C SER A 152 11.87 13.45 6.13
N ALA A 153 11.42 14.70 6.05
CA ALA A 153 10.19 15.15 6.70
C ALA A 153 8.94 14.37 6.23
N LEU A 154 8.78 14.19 4.91
CA LEU A 154 7.69 13.37 4.37
C LEU A 154 7.82 11.90 4.80
N LEU A 155 9.03 11.35 4.72
CA LEU A 155 9.29 9.93 4.95
C LEU A 155 9.17 9.53 6.43
N GLU A 156 9.45 10.46 7.34
CA GLU A 156 9.19 10.30 8.77
C GLU A 156 7.68 10.30 9.04
N ALA A 157 6.93 11.24 8.43
CA ALA A 157 5.47 11.28 8.54
C ALA A 157 4.79 10.00 8.00
N MET A 158 5.34 9.42 6.93
CA MET A 158 4.90 8.13 6.37
C MET A 158 5.08 6.97 7.36
N GLU A 159 6.18 6.93 8.11
CA GLU A 159 6.46 5.84 9.06
C GLU A 159 5.62 6.00 10.34
N GLU A 160 5.53 7.22 10.88
CA GLU A 160 4.92 7.49 12.18
C GLU A 160 3.39 7.67 12.13
N GLY A 161 2.84 8.02 10.96
CA GLY A 161 1.41 8.35 10.81
C GLY A 161 0.98 9.59 11.61
N ALA A 162 1.94 10.37 12.09
CA ALA A 162 1.78 11.58 12.87
C ALA A 162 3.03 12.44 12.73
N VAL A 163 2.93 13.73 13.05
CA VAL A 163 4.07 14.67 13.05
C VAL A 163 4.08 15.48 14.33
N SER A 164 5.25 15.92 14.75
CA SER A 164 5.41 16.78 15.92
C SER A 164 5.88 18.16 15.48
N ILE A 165 5.05 19.18 15.72
CA ILE A 165 5.34 20.57 15.40
C ILE A 165 5.38 21.35 16.71
N GLU A 166 6.53 21.95 17.03
CA GLU A 166 6.75 22.71 18.27
C GLU A 166 6.35 21.95 19.56
N GLY A 167 6.60 20.64 19.58
CA GLY A 167 6.29 19.77 20.72
C GLY A 167 4.83 19.28 20.79
N VAL A 168 3.96 19.69 19.86
CA VAL A 168 2.58 19.22 19.75
C VAL A 168 2.49 18.12 18.68
N ARG A 169 1.92 16.98 19.06
CA ARG A 169 1.71 15.84 18.15
C ARG A 169 0.40 15.99 17.38
N HIS A 170 0.49 15.97 16.06
CA HIS A 170 -0.65 16.02 15.13
C HIS A 170 -0.76 14.67 14.39
N VAL A 171 -1.90 13.99 14.53
CA VAL A 171 -2.14 12.69 13.86
C VAL A 171 -2.63 12.93 12.44
N LEU A 172 -2.14 12.14 11.49
CA LEU A 172 -2.55 12.26 10.09
C LEU A 172 -3.93 11.63 9.84
N PRO A 173 -4.70 12.14 8.85
CA PRO A 173 -5.96 11.54 8.45
C PRO A 173 -5.80 10.07 8.07
N LYS A 174 -6.82 9.24 8.33
CA LYS A 174 -6.79 7.81 7.98
C LYS A 174 -7.72 7.49 6.80
N PRO A 175 -7.30 6.65 5.84
CA PRO A 175 -5.92 6.19 5.67
C PRO A 175 -5.01 7.37 5.26
N PHE A 176 -3.72 7.33 5.61
CA PHE A 176 -2.70 8.23 5.05
C PHE A 176 -1.87 7.44 4.05
N TRP A 177 -2.00 7.75 2.77
CA TRP A 177 -1.35 7.03 1.69
C TRP A 177 -0.61 8.01 0.77
N VAL A 178 0.60 7.62 0.37
CA VAL A 178 1.49 8.47 -0.42
C VAL A 178 1.81 7.74 -1.70
N LEU A 179 1.55 8.42 -2.82
CA LEU A 179 2.05 8.07 -4.14
C LEU A 179 3.15 9.07 -4.44
N ALA A 180 4.40 8.63 -4.35
CA ALA A 180 5.55 9.46 -4.69
C ALA A 180 6.02 9.17 -6.10
N THR A 181 6.62 10.16 -6.76
CA THR A 181 7.27 9.97 -8.06
C THR A 181 8.71 10.43 -7.95
N GLN A 182 9.63 9.75 -8.65
CA GLN A 182 11.02 10.18 -8.77
C GLN A 182 11.44 10.24 -10.23
N ASN A 183 12.23 11.25 -10.56
CA ASN A 183 12.85 11.35 -11.88
C ASN A 183 14.09 10.45 -11.96
N PRO A 184 14.45 9.97 -13.17
CA PRO A 184 15.70 9.24 -13.38
C PRO A 184 16.91 10.05 -12.90
N LEU A 185 17.87 9.38 -12.26
CA LEU A 185 19.04 10.00 -11.60
C LEU A 185 19.99 10.75 -12.55
N GLN A 186 19.84 10.61 -13.87
CA GLN A 186 20.69 11.31 -14.84
C GLN A 186 20.32 12.81 -15.02
N GLN A 187 19.28 13.30 -14.34
CA GLN A 187 18.87 14.72 -14.41
C GLN A 187 19.59 15.57 -13.35
N SER A 188 20.18 16.69 -13.78
CA SER A 188 20.82 17.66 -12.89
C SER A 188 19.86 18.17 -11.81
N GLY A 189 20.35 18.33 -10.58
CA GLY A 189 19.56 18.85 -9.46
C GLY A 189 18.67 17.82 -8.77
N THR A 190 19.02 16.53 -8.86
CA THR A 190 18.36 15.45 -8.11
C THR A 190 19.22 14.96 -6.95
N TYR A 191 18.57 14.61 -5.85
CA TYR A 191 19.10 13.99 -4.65
C TYR A 191 18.51 12.58 -4.54
N PRO A 192 19.28 11.52 -4.79
CA PRO A 192 18.78 10.15 -4.71
C PRO A 192 18.28 9.84 -3.30
N LEU A 193 17.21 9.05 -3.21
CA LEU A 193 16.74 8.54 -1.94
C LEU A 193 17.73 7.48 -1.43
N PRO A 194 18.21 7.60 -0.19
CA PRO A 194 18.97 6.54 0.46
C PRO A 194 18.18 5.22 0.51
N GLU A 195 18.88 4.09 0.55
CA GLU A 195 18.24 2.76 0.60
C GLU A 195 17.28 2.61 1.78
N SER A 196 17.65 3.14 2.94
CA SER A 196 16.83 3.16 4.15
C SER A 196 15.51 3.92 3.96
N GLN A 197 15.49 4.91 3.07
CA GLN A 197 14.32 5.68 2.69
C GLN A 197 13.46 4.95 1.65
N LEU A 198 14.08 4.34 0.64
CA LEU A 198 13.38 3.54 -0.36
C LEU A 198 12.61 2.37 0.26
N ASP A 199 13.17 1.75 1.30
CA ASP A 199 12.55 0.60 1.99
C ASP A 199 11.24 0.97 2.72
N ARG A 200 10.95 2.27 2.93
CA ARG A 200 9.66 2.77 3.46
C ARG A 200 8.52 2.70 2.46
N PHE A 201 8.81 2.60 1.16
CA PHE A 201 7.80 2.35 0.14
C PHE A 201 7.50 0.86 0.06
N LEU A 202 6.22 0.50 0.15
CA LEU A 202 5.79 -0.89 0.04
C LEU A 202 6.11 -1.43 -1.35
N MET A 203 5.75 -0.67 -2.39
CA MET A 203 6.00 -1.03 -3.79
C MET A 203 6.74 0.09 -4.53
N ARG A 204 7.63 -0.32 -5.43
CA ARG A 204 8.12 0.52 -6.51
C ARG A 204 7.47 0.04 -7.81
N LEU A 205 6.86 0.96 -8.55
CA LEU A 205 6.11 0.68 -9.78
C LEU A 205 6.61 1.54 -10.94
N SER A 206 6.35 1.06 -12.15
CA SER A 206 6.57 1.77 -13.41
C SER A 206 5.30 1.72 -14.24
N MET A 207 4.85 2.87 -14.76
CA MET A 207 3.74 2.97 -15.69
C MET A 207 4.16 2.55 -17.10
N GLY A 208 5.35 2.96 -17.54
CA GLY A 208 5.77 2.85 -18.94
C GLY A 208 4.86 3.62 -19.92
N TYR A 209 5.24 3.60 -21.20
CA TYR A 209 4.42 4.20 -22.26
C TYR A 209 3.11 3.43 -22.46
N PRO A 210 2.00 4.11 -22.83
CA PRO A 210 0.80 3.42 -23.28
C PRO A 210 1.07 2.67 -24.60
N SER A 211 0.33 1.60 -24.87
CA SER A 211 0.29 0.99 -26.20
C SER A 211 -0.19 2.00 -27.25
N ALA A 212 0.13 1.74 -28.52
CA ALA A 212 -0.31 2.56 -29.64
C ALA A 212 -1.85 2.70 -29.72
N GLU A 213 -2.59 1.68 -29.29
CA GLU A 213 -4.06 1.72 -29.23
C GLU A 213 -4.55 2.66 -28.13
N ALA A 214 -4.02 2.54 -26.92
CA ALA A 214 -4.34 3.43 -25.81
C ALA A 214 -3.94 4.87 -26.12
N GLU A 215 -2.76 5.09 -26.71
CA GLU A 215 -2.30 6.41 -27.14
C GLU A 215 -3.23 7.02 -28.19
N ARG A 216 -3.69 6.23 -29.17
CA ARG A 216 -4.67 6.67 -30.16
C ARG A 216 -6.01 7.07 -29.52
N ILE A 217 -6.45 6.36 -28.47
CA ILE A 217 -7.64 6.75 -27.71
C ILE A 217 -7.38 8.06 -26.96
N LEU A 218 -6.20 8.24 -26.35
CA LEU A 218 -5.85 9.48 -25.66
C LEU A 218 -5.79 10.69 -26.62
N LEU A 219 -5.26 10.50 -27.83
CA LEU A 219 -5.17 11.54 -28.86
C LEU A 219 -6.55 11.95 -29.43
N LYS A 220 -7.51 11.02 -29.47
CA LYS A 220 -8.86 11.24 -30.00
C LYS A 220 -9.89 11.59 -28.94
N GLY A 221 -9.62 11.23 -27.70
CA GLY A 221 -10.58 11.23 -26.60
C GLY A 221 -10.72 12.58 -25.92
N GLU A 222 -11.68 12.65 -25.02
CA GLU A 222 -11.88 13.80 -24.14
C GLU A 222 -10.80 13.86 -23.05
N ASP A 223 -10.57 15.06 -22.53
CA ASP A 223 -9.68 15.28 -21.39
C ASP A 223 -10.16 14.45 -20.19
N ARG A 224 -9.36 13.45 -19.80
CA ARG A 224 -9.65 12.54 -18.69
C ARG A 224 -9.86 13.26 -17.37
N ARG A 225 -9.31 14.46 -17.19
CA ARG A 225 -9.59 15.30 -16.00
C ARG A 225 -11.05 15.74 -15.94
N LYS A 226 -11.71 15.93 -17.08
CA LYS A 226 -13.14 16.25 -17.14
C LYS A 226 -14.01 15.06 -16.78
N LEU A 227 -13.59 13.84 -17.16
CA LEU A 227 -14.26 12.61 -16.70
C LEU A 227 -14.22 12.55 -15.18
N LEU A 228 -13.04 12.78 -14.58
CA LEU A 228 -12.85 12.76 -13.13
C LEU A 228 -13.70 13.80 -12.37
N ALA A 229 -14.08 14.90 -13.01
CA ALA A 229 -14.89 15.95 -12.37
C ALA A 229 -16.37 15.57 -12.17
N HIS A 230 -16.86 14.53 -12.86
CA HIS A 230 -18.27 14.11 -12.83
C HIS A 230 -18.47 12.69 -12.30
N ILE A 231 -17.41 12.10 -11.73
CA ILE A 231 -17.42 10.74 -11.23
C ILE A 231 -17.80 10.76 -9.75
N GLU A 232 -18.86 10.02 -9.42
CA GLU A 232 -19.26 9.76 -8.03
C GLU A 232 -18.33 8.72 -7.39
N PRO A 233 -18.02 8.85 -6.08
CA PRO A 233 -17.26 7.84 -5.35
C PRO A 233 -17.98 6.48 -5.37
N ILE A 234 -17.20 5.41 -5.63
CA ILE A 234 -17.67 4.02 -5.60
C ILE A 234 -17.41 3.40 -4.23
N LEU A 235 -16.24 3.70 -3.65
CA LEU A 235 -15.91 3.32 -2.28
C LEU A 235 -16.05 4.53 -1.36
N THR A 236 -16.09 4.24 -0.06
CA THR A 236 -16.05 5.25 0.99
C THR A 236 -14.75 5.14 1.78
N VAL A 237 -14.40 6.19 2.53
CA VAL A 237 -13.31 6.16 3.53
C VAL A 237 -13.43 4.93 4.44
N HIS A 238 -14.64 4.65 4.93
CA HIS A 238 -14.91 3.51 5.81
C HIS A 238 -14.62 2.18 5.11
N THR A 239 -15.05 2.02 3.85
CA THR A 239 -14.79 0.82 3.05
C THR A 239 -13.29 0.58 2.86
N VAL A 240 -12.50 1.63 2.59
CA VAL A 240 -11.03 1.49 2.45
C VAL A 240 -10.40 1.04 3.77
N LEU A 241 -10.79 1.63 4.90
CA LEU A 241 -10.31 1.22 6.22
C LEU A 241 -10.73 -0.20 6.58
N GLN A 242 -11.94 -0.60 6.21
CA GLN A 242 -12.44 -1.96 6.38
C GLN A 242 -11.61 -2.96 5.57
N LEU A 243 -11.29 -2.65 4.30
CA LEU A 243 -10.40 -3.48 3.48
C LEU A 243 -9.00 -3.62 4.11
N GLN A 244 -8.44 -2.53 4.66
CA GLN A 244 -7.16 -2.57 5.37
C GLN A 244 -7.20 -3.47 6.62
N HIS A 245 -8.32 -3.46 7.33
CA HIS A 245 -8.57 -4.30 8.50
C HIS A 245 -8.72 -5.77 8.11
N LEU A 246 -9.56 -6.08 7.12
CA LEU A 246 -9.79 -7.45 6.62
C LEU A 246 -8.51 -8.09 6.10
N ARG A 247 -7.66 -7.31 5.42
CA ARG A 247 -6.36 -7.77 4.94
C ARG A 247 -5.50 -8.38 6.04
N ALA A 248 -5.55 -7.86 7.26
CA ALA A 248 -4.77 -8.41 8.38
C ALA A 248 -5.25 -9.81 8.80
N GLN A 249 -6.50 -10.16 8.48
CA GLN A 249 -7.15 -11.43 8.82
C GLN A 249 -7.06 -12.46 7.68
N VAL A 250 -6.70 -12.05 6.46
CA VAL A 250 -6.54 -12.93 5.30
C VAL A 250 -5.61 -14.10 5.64
N LEU A 251 -6.10 -15.30 5.37
CA LEU A 251 -5.45 -16.55 5.74
C LEU A 251 -4.18 -16.77 4.92
N ILE A 252 -3.15 -17.28 5.60
CA ILE A 252 -1.91 -17.73 4.98
C ILE A 252 -1.56 -19.10 5.57
N SER A 253 -1.44 -20.11 4.71
CA SER A 253 -1.06 -21.46 5.14
C SER A 253 0.43 -21.53 5.49
N ASP A 254 0.81 -22.53 6.27
CA ASP A 254 2.23 -22.78 6.60
C ASP A 254 3.06 -22.98 5.34
N GLN A 255 2.52 -23.67 4.31
CA GLN A 255 3.20 -23.81 3.02
C GLN A 255 3.50 -22.46 2.36
N MET A 256 2.58 -21.49 2.44
CA MET A 256 2.82 -20.15 1.92
C MET A 256 3.84 -19.37 2.77
N ILE A 257 3.89 -19.62 4.08
CA ILE A 257 4.94 -19.08 4.95
C ILE A 257 6.31 -19.66 4.56
N ASP A 258 6.40 -20.97 4.32
CA ASP A 258 7.62 -21.64 3.85
C ASP A 258 8.07 -21.07 2.51
N TYR A 259 7.13 -20.84 1.58
CA TYR A 259 7.42 -20.23 0.28
C TYR A 259 7.98 -18.81 0.42
N LEU A 260 7.38 -17.98 1.28
CA LEU A 260 7.88 -16.64 1.59
C LEU A 260 9.31 -16.69 2.19
N GLN A 261 9.57 -17.64 3.09
CA GLN A 261 10.89 -17.85 3.66
C GLN A 261 11.92 -18.31 2.62
N ALA A 262 11.53 -19.19 1.70
CA ALA A 262 12.37 -19.65 0.61
C ALA A 262 12.76 -18.50 -0.34
N LEU A 263 11.80 -17.62 -0.68
CA LEU A 263 12.06 -16.40 -1.45
C LEU A 263 13.00 -15.44 -0.70
N ALA A 264 12.81 -15.28 0.61
CA ALA A 264 13.70 -14.48 1.43
C ALA A 264 15.13 -15.07 1.48
N ALA A 265 15.26 -16.39 1.65
CA ALA A 265 16.55 -17.08 1.64
C ALA A 265 17.26 -16.92 0.29
N TRP A 266 16.54 -17.09 -0.82
CA TRP A 266 17.07 -16.79 -2.16
C TRP A 266 17.56 -15.35 -2.25
N SER A 267 16.77 -14.37 -1.81
CA SER A 267 17.18 -12.96 -1.90
C SER A 267 18.44 -12.66 -1.06
N ARG A 268 18.61 -13.31 0.10
CA ARG A 268 19.76 -13.13 1.00
C ARG A 268 21.06 -13.75 0.48
N SER A 269 20.99 -14.57 -0.55
CA SER A 269 22.18 -15.02 -1.31
C SER A 269 22.73 -13.94 -2.26
N LYS A 270 22.00 -12.84 -2.46
CA LYS A 270 22.44 -11.69 -3.26
C LYS A 270 23.27 -10.73 -2.41
N VAL A 271 23.87 -9.72 -3.06
CA VAL A 271 24.72 -8.71 -2.40
C VAL A 271 23.97 -7.99 -1.29
N VAL A 272 22.70 -7.65 -1.53
CA VAL A 272 21.78 -7.11 -0.51
C VAL A 272 20.58 -8.04 -0.44
N GLY A 273 20.32 -8.57 0.75
CA GLY A 273 19.22 -9.49 1.00
C GLY A 273 17.93 -8.80 1.44
N LEU A 274 16.78 -9.44 1.22
CA LEU A 274 15.52 -8.94 1.72
C LEU A 274 15.52 -8.94 3.26
N SER A 275 15.28 -7.75 3.83
CA SER A 275 15.14 -7.55 5.27
C SER A 275 13.88 -8.24 5.81
N THR A 276 13.80 -8.42 7.13
CA THR A 276 12.56 -8.89 7.78
C THR A 276 11.39 -7.94 7.52
N ARG A 277 11.65 -6.62 7.47
CA ARG A 277 10.65 -5.61 7.09
C ARG A 277 10.15 -5.84 5.65
N GLY A 278 11.05 -6.11 4.72
CA GLY A 278 10.72 -6.45 3.33
C GLY A 278 9.91 -7.74 3.20
N LEU A 279 10.22 -8.76 4.01
CA LEU A 279 9.45 -10.01 4.03
C LEU A 279 8.03 -9.83 4.58
N LEU A 280 7.88 -9.05 5.65
CA LEU A 280 6.56 -8.69 6.20
C LEU A 280 5.77 -7.81 5.21
N ALA A 281 6.44 -6.90 4.51
CA ALA A 281 5.86 -6.11 3.43
C ALA A 281 5.33 -7.01 2.29
N LEU A 282 6.10 -8.03 1.89
CA LEU A 282 5.68 -9.01 0.89
C LEU A 282 4.44 -9.79 1.32
N LYS A 283 4.41 -10.28 2.56
CA LYS A 283 3.21 -10.94 3.13
C LYS A 283 1.99 -10.01 3.08
N ARG A 284 2.13 -8.77 3.54
CA ARG A 284 1.04 -7.78 3.58
C ARG A 284 0.50 -7.48 2.17
N ALA A 285 1.39 -7.36 1.19
CA ALA A 285 1.03 -7.15 -0.20
C ALA A 285 0.31 -8.37 -0.79
N ALA A 286 0.78 -9.59 -0.52
CA ALA A 286 0.11 -10.81 -1.00
C ALA A 286 -1.30 -10.95 -0.42
N GLN A 287 -1.50 -10.67 0.87
CA GLN A 287 -2.82 -10.65 1.51
C GLN A 287 -3.76 -9.61 0.88
N ALA A 288 -3.25 -8.41 0.58
CA ALA A 288 -4.03 -7.38 -0.09
C ALA A 288 -4.38 -7.78 -1.53
N TYR A 289 -3.45 -8.42 -2.23
CA TYR A 289 -3.67 -8.93 -3.59
C TYR A 289 -4.75 -10.01 -3.61
N ALA A 290 -4.76 -10.92 -2.64
CA ALA A 290 -5.84 -11.91 -2.50
C ALA A 290 -7.23 -11.26 -2.38
N ILE A 291 -7.37 -10.20 -1.56
CA ILE A 291 -8.63 -9.44 -1.46
C ILE A 291 -9.01 -8.79 -2.78
N VAL A 292 -8.03 -8.24 -3.50
CA VAL A 292 -8.24 -7.63 -4.82
C VAL A 292 -8.71 -8.67 -5.86
N GLU A 293 -8.38 -9.94 -5.67
CA GLU A 293 -8.89 -11.09 -6.44
C GLU A 293 -10.16 -11.73 -5.83
N GLY A 294 -10.75 -11.11 -4.80
CA GLY A 294 -11.98 -11.58 -4.15
C GLY A 294 -11.80 -12.78 -3.22
N ARG A 295 -10.58 -13.06 -2.78
CA ARG A 295 -10.23 -14.21 -1.93
C ARG A 295 -9.89 -13.77 -0.51
N TYR A 296 -10.20 -14.64 0.44
CA TYR A 296 -9.89 -14.47 1.87
C TYR A 296 -8.66 -15.28 2.32
N TYR A 297 -7.93 -15.89 1.38
CA TYR A 297 -6.72 -16.66 1.59
C TYR A 297 -5.70 -16.38 0.48
N VAL A 298 -4.42 -16.45 0.83
CA VAL A 298 -3.28 -16.26 -0.08
C VAL A 298 -2.99 -17.55 -0.84
N ILE A 299 -2.78 -17.43 -2.15
CA ILE A 299 -2.16 -18.46 -3.00
C ILE A 299 -0.81 -17.97 -3.52
N HIS A 300 -0.04 -18.86 -4.15
CA HIS A 300 1.30 -18.50 -4.59
C HIS A 300 1.32 -17.45 -5.70
N GLU A 301 0.32 -17.43 -6.58
CA GLU A 301 0.16 -16.41 -7.61
C GLU A 301 0.06 -15.00 -7.03
N ASP A 302 -0.54 -14.85 -5.84
CA ASP A 302 -0.63 -13.55 -5.16
C ASP A 302 0.77 -13.04 -4.78
N VAL A 303 1.59 -13.94 -4.20
CA VAL A 303 2.97 -13.64 -3.82
C VAL A 303 3.78 -13.27 -5.07
N GLN A 304 3.65 -14.07 -6.13
CA GLN A 304 4.37 -13.86 -7.39
C GLN A 304 3.98 -12.54 -8.07
N ALA A 305 2.70 -12.17 -8.06
CA ALA A 305 2.18 -10.96 -8.68
C ALA A 305 2.74 -9.68 -8.03
N VAL A 306 2.96 -9.68 -6.71
CA VAL A 306 3.50 -8.53 -5.98
C VAL A 306 5.03 -8.59 -5.80
N PHE A 307 5.66 -9.74 -6.06
CA PHE A 307 7.05 -10.00 -5.66
C PHE A 307 8.03 -8.97 -6.19
N ALA A 308 8.06 -8.73 -7.51
CA ALA A 308 9.00 -7.78 -8.10
C ALA A 308 8.78 -6.35 -7.61
N ALA A 309 7.53 -5.90 -7.54
CA ALA A 309 7.16 -4.57 -7.09
C ALA A 309 7.57 -4.31 -5.63
N VAL A 310 7.55 -5.34 -4.78
CA VAL A 310 7.95 -5.24 -3.38
C VAL A 310 9.45 -5.45 -3.21
N VAL A 311 10.09 -6.36 -3.95
CA VAL A 311 11.45 -6.83 -3.61
C VAL A 311 12.54 -6.10 -4.39
N ALA A 312 12.31 -5.72 -5.65
CA ALA A 312 13.36 -5.22 -6.54
C ALA A 312 14.13 -4.02 -5.97
N HIS A 313 13.44 -3.01 -5.45
CA HIS A 313 14.08 -1.81 -4.89
C HIS A 313 14.76 -2.04 -3.53
N ARG A 314 14.52 -3.19 -2.88
CA ARG A 314 15.12 -3.54 -1.58
C ARG A 314 16.42 -4.33 -1.71
N ILE A 315 16.65 -4.97 -2.86
CA ILE A 315 17.82 -5.83 -3.10
C ILE A 315 18.68 -5.39 -4.29
N HIS A 316 18.39 -4.21 -4.86
CA HIS A 316 19.13 -3.59 -5.97
C HIS A 316 19.20 -4.45 -7.24
N LEU A 317 18.11 -5.14 -7.54
CA LEU A 317 17.96 -5.88 -8.79
C LEU A 317 16.86 -5.24 -9.64
N SER A 318 16.94 -5.47 -10.95
CA SER A 318 15.84 -5.14 -11.85
C SER A 318 14.63 -6.05 -11.58
N GLU A 319 13.43 -5.57 -11.90
CA GLU A 319 12.22 -6.39 -11.79
C GLU A 319 12.34 -7.70 -12.59
N ALA A 320 12.99 -7.66 -13.76
CA ALA A 320 13.21 -8.83 -14.60
C ALA A 320 14.10 -9.90 -13.91
N GLU A 321 15.17 -9.49 -13.23
CA GLU A 321 16.05 -10.40 -12.48
C GLU A 321 15.33 -11.01 -11.28
N VAL A 322 14.51 -10.21 -10.59
CA VAL A 322 13.71 -10.68 -9.45
C VAL A 322 12.60 -11.65 -9.91
N GLN A 323 11.97 -11.40 -11.06
CA GLN A 323 10.97 -12.30 -11.64
C GLN A 323 11.56 -13.67 -12.04
N GLN A 324 12.82 -13.71 -12.51
CA GLN A 324 13.48 -14.98 -12.81
C GLN A 324 13.65 -15.87 -11.57
N ALA A 325 13.76 -15.27 -10.38
CA ALA A 325 13.83 -16.00 -9.12
C ALA A 325 12.64 -16.95 -8.90
N LEU A 326 11.44 -16.51 -9.31
CA LEU A 326 10.20 -17.25 -9.11
C LEU A 326 10.19 -18.59 -9.85
N LYS A 327 11.02 -18.73 -10.90
CA LYS A 327 11.18 -20.00 -11.65
C LYS A 327 12.09 -20.99 -10.95
N HIS A 328 12.91 -20.53 -10.00
CA HIS A 328 13.96 -21.31 -9.35
C HIS A 328 13.67 -21.62 -7.88
N VAL A 329 12.71 -20.93 -7.26
CA VAL A 329 12.31 -21.17 -5.87
C VAL A 329 11.09 -22.08 -5.85
N PRO A 330 11.18 -23.30 -5.28
CA PRO A 330 10.06 -24.23 -5.23
C PRO A 330 8.96 -23.73 -4.29
N LEU A 331 7.73 -24.16 -4.59
CA LEU A 331 6.53 -24.04 -3.73
C LEU A 331 6.50 -25.10 -2.64
#